data_AF-H0Q586-F1
#
_entry.id   AF-H0Q586-F1
#
_cell.length_a   1.000
_cell.length_b   1.000
_cell.length_c   1.000
_cell.angle_alpha   90.00
_cell.angle_beta   90.00
_cell.angle_gamma   90.00
#
_symmetry.space_group_name_H-M   'P 1'
#
loop_
_entity.id
_entity.type
_entity.pdbx_description
1 polymer ?
#
loop_
_entity_poly.entity_id
_entity_poly.type
_entity_poly.pdbx_seq_one_letter_code
_entity_poly.pdbx_strand_id
1 'polypeptide(L)'
;MEHIVLLTGRLAQPALERVLAGMAPAPFTWEVREIGLQVAGLMTADMIRRRVPAPISADRVLVPGRCRGDLDALSAHYGVPVERGPDELKDIPRHFNRSASAGRLDAYDIDIFAEIVDAPRLDVDAIVERARRLATDGANVIDLGCLPATPFPQLEDAVAALKAEGFRVSVDSQDTDELLRGGRAGADYLLSLTVDTLWIADEVASTPVLIPREPGDEASLYAAIETLARRGRPFLADAILDPIPFGLLGSLCRYQRLRERFPEVAIMMGVGNVTELTEADTSGINAVLFGIAAELRAGAVLTTQVSQHARRAVREADVARRVMYEARESGSLPKGITDELMTVHAKHPFPDTPEEIHATACAVRDPSYRVQVSRLGLHIYNRDGHHVDTDPFALYPRLALDGDAGHAFYLGVELARAEIAWSLGKRYAQDQPLDWGCATEHPAEDLMRQCAPAPTKQRAVTASLTPKNRAPEVAPQP
;
A
#
# COMPACT_ATOMS: atom_id res chain seq x y z
N MET A 1 30.64 -14.52 -15.01
CA MET A 1 29.65 -14.76 -13.94
C MET A 1 29.81 -13.60 -12.98
N GLU A 2 28.72 -12.91 -12.68
CA GLU A 2 28.75 -11.70 -11.85
C GLU A 2 29.40 -12.00 -10.49
N HIS A 3 30.22 -11.06 -9.97
CA HIS A 3 30.83 -11.11 -8.64
C HIS A 3 30.27 -10.00 -7.75
N ILE A 4 29.66 -10.36 -6.62
CA ILE A 4 28.97 -9.45 -5.71
C ILE A 4 29.66 -9.43 -4.34
N VAL A 5 30.02 -8.25 -3.85
CA VAL A 5 30.52 -8.07 -2.48
C VAL A 5 29.38 -7.65 -1.56
N LEU A 6 29.10 -8.44 -0.52
CA LEU A 6 28.05 -8.17 0.46
C LEU A 6 28.66 -7.63 1.75
N LEU A 7 28.29 -6.40 2.11
CA LEU A 7 28.76 -5.77 3.35
C LEU A 7 27.83 -6.12 4.52
N THR A 8 28.42 -6.47 5.67
CA THR A 8 27.64 -6.86 6.85
C THR A 8 28.31 -6.44 8.16
N GLY A 9 27.60 -6.66 9.27
CA GLY A 9 28.12 -6.55 10.64
C GLY A 9 28.34 -7.93 11.27
N ARG A 10 29.09 -7.95 12.36
CA ARG A 10 29.55 -9.15 13.08
C ARG A 10 28.43 -10.10 13.48
N LEU A 11 27.30 -9.58 13.96
CA LEU A 11 26.18 -10.44 14.38
C LEU A 11 25.46 -11.10 13.20
N ALA A 12 25.42 -10.44 12.04
CA ALA A 12 24.70 -10.91 10.86
C ALA A 12 25.56 -11.80 9.94
N GLN A 13 26.89 -11.75 10.06
CA GLN A 13 27.82 -12.46 9.18
C GLN A 13 27.54 -13.98 9.09
N PRO A 14 27.45 -14.75 10.20
CA PRO A 14 27.24 -16.20 10.10
C PRO A 14 25.89 -16.57 9.46
N ALA A 15 24.87 -15.74 9.67
CA ALA A 15 23.55 -15.94 9.07
C ALA A 15 23.59 -15.64 7.56
N LEU A 16 24.26 -14.57 7.15
CA LEU A 16 24.45 -14.20 5.75
C LEU A 16 25.20 -15.29 4.98
N GLU A 17 26.29 -15.82 5.53
CA GLU A 17 27.06 -16.91 4.92
C GLU A 17 26.20 -18.16 4.72
N ARG A 18 25.37 -18.53 5.69
CA ARG A 18 24.42 -19.66 5.55
C ARG A 18 23.39 -19.43 4.46
N VAL A 19 22.82 -18.23 4.37
CA VAL A 19 21.83 -17.89 3.33
C VAL A 19 22.46 -18.00 1.94
N LEU A 20 23.64 -17.41 1.74
CA LEU A 20 24.34 -17.45 0.46
C LEU A 20 24.76 -18.89 0.08
N ALA A 21 25.26 -19.67 1.05
CA ALA A 21 25.57 -21.09 0.82
C ALA A 21 24.33 -21.90 0.41
N GLY A 22 23.16 -21.58 0.98
CA GLY A 22 21.88 -22.20 0.62
C GLY A 22 21.37 -21.85 -0.78
N MET A 23 21.93 -20.85 -1.45
CA MET A 23 21.59 -20.48 -2.83
C MET A 23 22.36 -21.29 -3.88
N ALA A 24 23.30 -22.17 -3.48
CA ALA A 24 24.10 -22.94 -4.41
C ALA A 24 23.27 -23.99 -5.18
N PRO A 25 23.41 -24.12 -6.51
CA PRO A 25 24.24 -23.31 -7.40
C PRO A 25 23.62 -21.93 -7.69
N ALA A 26 24.30 -20.85 -7.29
CA ALA A 26 23.83 -19.50 -7.51
C ALA A 26 24.24 -18.99 -8.91
N PRO A 27 23.51 -18.04 -9.51
CA PRO A 27 23.86 -17.45 -10.81
C PRO A 27 25.02 -16.44 -10.74
N PHE A 28 25.54 -16.15 -9.55
CA PHE A 28 26.64 -15.22 -9.29
C PHE A 28 27.64 -15.82 -8.28
N THR A 29 28.84 -15.24 -8.23
CA THR A 29 29.85 -15.49 -7.19
C THR A 29 29.79 -14.38 -6.15
N TRP A 30 30.20 -14.64 -4.91
CA TRP A 30 30.08 -13.65 -3.84
C TRP A 30 31.28 -13.61 -2.89
N GLU A 31 31.45 -12.47 -2.24
CA GLU A 31 32.37 -12.23 -1.12
C GLU A 31 31.59 -11.57 0.03
N VAL A 32 31.77 -12.02 1.27
CA VAL A 32 31.17 -11.37 2.46
C VAL A 32 32.25 -10.57 3.20
N ARG A 33 31.97 -9.28 3.48
CA ARG A 33 32.88 -8.41 4.26
C ARG A 33 32.21 -7.86 5.51
N GLU A 34 32.76 -8.20 6.68
CA GLU A 34 32.44 -7.58 7.98
C GLU A 34 33.21 -6.27 8.14
N ILE A 35 32.53 -5.16 8.42
CA ILE A 35 33.15 -3.81 8.40
C ILE A 35 33.39 -3.20 9.80
N GLY A 36 33.61 -4.05 10.79
CA GLY A 36 33.86 -3.68 12.19
C GLY A 36 32.65 -3.15 12.95
N LEU A 37 31.43 -3.58 12.60
CA LEU A 37 30.18 -3.15 13.23
C LEU A 37 29.46 -4.33 13.87
N GLN A 38 28.82 -4.13 15.02
CA GLN A 38 28.03 -5.19 15.64
C GLN A 38 26.75 -5.47 14.84
N VAL A 39 25.99 -4.41 14.51
CA VAL A 39 24.68 -4.50 13.87
C VAL A 39 24.75 -3.93 12.45
N ALA A 40 24.41 -4.74 11.45
CA ALA A 40 24.47 -4.37 10.03
C ALA A 40 23.50 -3.23 9.66
N GLY A 41 22.32 -3.17 10.29
CA GLY A 41 21.31 -2.12 10.01
C GLY A 41 21.70 -0.70 10.46
N LEU A 42 22.79 -0.54 11.21
CA LEU A 42 23.32 0.78 11.61
C LEU A 42 24.38 1.30 10.62
N MET A 43 24.61 0.59 9.53
CA MET A 43 25.58 0.97 8.51
C MET A 43 25.18 2.29 7.83
N THR A 44 26.17 3.12 7.53
CA THR A 44 25.99 4.35 6.75
C THR A 44 27.00 4.43 5.62
N ALA A 45 26.67 5.19 4.58
CA ALA A 45 27.55 5.42 3.44
C ALA A 45 28.95 5.91 3.88
N ASP A 46 29.01 6.87 4.80
CA ASP A 46 30.26 7.40 5.35
C ASP A 46 31.07 6.38 6.17
N MET A 47 30.40 5.45 6.84
CA MET A 47 31.08 4.37 7.56
C MET A 47 31.69 3.36 6.60
N ILE A 48 30.96 3.00 5.54
CA ILE A 48 31.46 2.12 4.48
C ILE A 48 32.70 2.75 3.85
N ARG A 49 32.61 4.02 3.43
CA ARG A 49 33.73 4.77 2.82
C ARG A 49 34.99 4.79 3.67
N ARG A 50 34.85 4.88 5.00
CA ARG A 50 35.97 4.94 5.93
C ARG A 50 36.59 3.58 6.25
N ARG A 51 35.80 2.51 6.19
CA ARG A 51 36.19 1.20 6.74
C ARG A 51 36.43 0.12 5.70
N VAL A 52 35.91 0.30 4.49
CA VAL A 52 36.14 -0.63 3.37
C VAL A 52 37.20 -0.01 2.45
N PRO A 53 38.39 -0.61 2.35
CA PRO A 53 39.46 -0.07 1.52
C PRO A 53 39.15 -0.26 0.03
N ALA A 54 39.48 0.75 -0.77
CA ALA A 54 39.51 0.67 -2.23
C ALA A 54 40.85 0.06 -2.72
N PRO A 55 40.87 -0.63 -3.88
CA PRO A 55 39.74 -0.91 -4.77
C PRO A 55 38.90 -2.11 -4.31
N ILE A 56 37.64 -2.16 -4.74
CA ILE A 56 36.79 -3.35 -4.60
C ILE A 56 36.77 -4.06 -5.94
N SER A 57 37.27 -5.30 -5.97
CA SER A 57 37.27 -6.13 -7.17
C SER A 57 35.95 -6.91 -7.28
N ALA A 58 34.88 -6.24 -7.69
CA ALA A 58 33.55 -6.82 -7.86
C ALA A 58 32.77 -6.13 -8.99
N ASP A 59 31.73 -6.77 -9.49
CA ASP A 59 30.81 -6.15 -10.45
C ASP A 59 29.81 -5.21 -9.76
N ARG A 60 29.46 -5.50 -8.50
CA ARG A 60 28.68 -4.60 -7.62
C ARG A 60 28.88 -4.90 -6.15
N VAL A 61 28.50 -3.93 -5.31
CA VAL A 61 28.49 -4.04 -3.84
C VAL A 61 27.05 -3.98 -3.35
N LEU A 62 26.64 -4.95 -2.54
CA LEU A 62 25.34 -4.97 -1.88
C LEU A 62 25.49 -4.58 -0.40
N VAL A 63 24.79 -3.54 0.01
CA VAL A 63 24.71 -3.10 1.41
C VAL A 63 23.38 -3.54 2.05
N PRO A 64 23.25 -3.65 3.37
CA PRO A 64 21.97 -3.96 4.01
C PRO A 64 20.89 -2.95 3.62
N GLY A 65 19.62 -3.35 3.52
CA GLY A 65 18.51 -2.45 3.13
C GLY A 65 18.34 -1.24 4.06
N ARG A 66 18.66 -1.43 5.34
CA ARG A 66 18.66 -0.37 6.36
C ARG A 66 19.88 0.57 6.30
N CYS A 67 20.80 0.39 5.35
CA CYS A 67 21.94 1.28 5.18
C CYS A 67 21.47 2.69 4.76
N ARG A 68 21.89 3.72 5.49
CA ARG A 68 21.52 5.12 5.24
C ARG A 68 22.65 5.93 4.60
N GLY A 69 22.30 6.95 3.83
CA GLY A 69 23.23 7.87 3.16
C GLY A 69 23.30 7.69 1.65
N ASP A 70 24.16 8.49 1.01
CA ASP A 70 24.29 8.59 -0.44
C ASP A 70 25.08 7.41 -1.04
N LEU A 71 24.38 6.53 -1.76
CA LEU A 71 24.99 5.36 -2.40
C LEU A 71 25.52 5.65 -3.80
N ASP A 72 25.04 6.69 -4.47
CA ASP A 72 25.58 7.13 -5.75
C ASP A 72 26.97 7.71 -5.55
N ALA A 73 27.16 8.50 -4.49
CA ALA A 73 28.47 8.99 -4.07
C ALA A 73 29.44 7.86 -3.70
N LEU A 74 28.94 6.78 -3.06
CA LEU A 74 29.75 5.59 -2.80
C LEU A 74 30.09 4.82 -4.09
N SER A 75 29.14 4.70 -5.00
CA SER A 75 29.34 4.06 -6.30
C SER A 75 30.43 4.78 -7.08
N ALA A 76 30.38 6.12 -7.11
CA ALA A 76 31.41 6.96 -7.70
C ALA A 76 32.78 6.80 -7.00
N HIS A 77 32.80 6.63 -5.67
CA HIS A 77 34.04 6.44 -4.91
C HIS A 77 34.75 5.12 -5.23
N TYR A 78 34.01 4.01 -5.33
CA TYR A 78 34.59 2.69 -5.60
C TYR A 78 34.71 2.36 -7.09
N GLY A 79 34.03 3.11 -7.96
CA GLY A 79 33.98 2.84 -9.40
C GLY A 79 33.12 1.62 -9.77
N VAL A 80 32.28 1.13 -8.85
CA VAL A 80 31.37 0.00 -9.02
C VAL A 80 30.00 0.35 -8.44
N PRO A 81 28.88 -0.13 -9.00
CA PRO A 81 27.55 0.08 -8.43
C PRO A 81 27.46 -0.39 -6.97
N VAL A 82 26.88 0.45 -6.11
CA VAL A 82 26.58 0.15 -4.71
C VAL A 82 25.06 0.20 -4.53
N GLU A 83 24.46 -0.94 -4.24
CA GLU A 83 23.00 -1.14 -4.20
C GLU A 83 22.54 -1.51 -2.78
N ARG A 84 21.34 -1.08 -2.40
CA ARG A 84 20.66 -1.58 -1.18
C ARG A 84 20.08 -2.96 -1.46
N GLY A 85 20.49 -3.92 -0.65
CA GLY A 85 19.83 -5.22 -0.52
C GLY A 85 18.52 -5.12 0.29
N PRO A 86 17.93 -6.28 0.63
CA PRO A 86 16.74 -6.30 1.45
C PRO A 86 17.06 -5.89 2.90
N ASP A 87 16.01 -5.45 3.61
CA ASP A 87 16.08 -5.14 5.03
C ASP A 87 16.51 -6.34 5.87
N GLU A 88 16.00 -7.53 5.53
CA GLU A 88 16.39 -8.77 6.17
C GLU A 88 17.20 -9.68 5.27
N LEU A 89 18.33 -10.16 5.80
CA LEU A 89 19.27 -11.01 5.07
C LEU A 89 18.63 -12.28 4.50
N LYS A 90 17.57 -12.79 5.14
CA LYS A 90 16.88 -14.02 4.69
C LYS A 90 16.03 -13.81 3.44
N ASP A 91 15.78 -12.55 3.08
CA ASP A 91 15.09 -12.20 1.84
C ASP A 91 16.06 -11.98 0.67
N ILE A 92 17.38 -12.12 0.87
CA ILE A 92 18.38 -12.01 -0.22
C ILE A 92 18.07 -12.92 -1.41
N PRO A 93 17.71 -14.21 -1.25
CA PRO A 93 17.36 -15.06 -2.39
C PRO A 93 16.19 -14.49 -3.20
N ARG A 94 15.22 -13.87 -2.51
CA ARG A 94 14.06 -13.25 -3.15
C ARG A 94 14.37 -11.87 -3.73
N HIS A 95 15.27 -11.11 -3.13
CA HIS A 95 15.72 -9.83 -3.67
C HIS A 95 16.30 -10.00 -5.08
N PHE A 96 17.16 -11.01 -5.28
CA PHE A 96 17.71 -11.31 -6.60
C PHE A 96 16.66 -11.83 -7.61
N ASN A 97 15.58 -12.47 -7.13
CA ASN A 97 14.45 -12.87 -7.99
C ASN A 97 13.47 -11.71 -8.27
N ARG A 98 13.27 -10.79 -7.32
CA ARG A 98 12.31 -9.66 -7.39
C ARG A 98 12.85 -8.44 -8.13
N SER A 99 14.17 -8.21 -8.12
CA SER A 99 14.79 -7.04 -8.76
C SER A 99 14.44 -6.93 -10.26
N ALA A 100 14.07 -8.03 -10.92
CA ALA A 100 13.56 -8.02 -12.29
C ALA A 100 12.13 -7.43 -12.47
N SER A 101 11.32 -7.26 -11.41
CA SER A 101 9.90 -6.87 -11.48
C SER A 101 9.55 -5.55 -10.78
N ALA A 102 10.37 -5.04 -9.86
CA ALA A 102 10.06 -3.81 -9.10
C ALA A 102 9.88 -2.55 -9.97
N GLY A 103 10.62 -2.42 -11.08
CA GLY A 103 10.45 -1.31 -12.04
C GLY A 103 9.22 -1.43 -12.96
N ARG A 104 8.35 -2.43 -12.74
CA ARG A 104 7.25 -2.76 -13.66
C ARG A 104 5.85 -2.40 -13.14
N LEU A 105 5.74 -1.93 -11.89
CA LEU A 105 4.46 -1.54 -11.27
C LEU A 105 4.01 -0.11 -11.59
N ASP A 106 4.81 0.66 -12.33
CA ASP A 106 4.43 2.03 -12.73
C ASP A 106 3.37 2.04 -13.84
N ALA A 107 3.23 0.94 -14.58
CA ALA A 107 2.31 0.80 -15.70
C ALA A 107 0.98 0.13 -15.30
N TYR A 108 -0.09 0.56 -15.96
CA TYR A 108 -1.44 0.02 -15.85
C TYR A 108 -2.26 0.45 -17.07
N ASP A 109 -3.36 -0.24 -17.36
CA ASP A 109 -4.27 0.05 -18.49
C ASP A 109 -5.75 0.10 -18.10
N ILE A 110 -6.06 0.00 -16.81
CA ILE A 110 -7.42 0.15 -16.26
C ILE A 110 -7.49 1.50 -15.55
N ASP A 111 -8.31 2.42 -16.06
CA ASP A 111 -8.60 3.69 -15.39
C ASP A 111 -9.52 3.47 -14.18
N ILE A 112 -9.23 4.14 -13.06
CA ILE A 112 -10.07 4.11 -11.86
C ILE A 112 -10.94 5.37 -11.84
N PHE A 113 -12.26 5.15 -11.88
CA PHE A 113 -13.28 6.14 -11.62
C PHE A 113 -13.62 6.05 -10.13
N ALA A 114 -13.27 7.08 -9.37
CA ALA A 114 -13.52 7.12 -7.94
C ALA A 114 -14.70 8.05 -7.64
N GLU A 115 -15.78 7.47 -7.13
CA GLU A 115 -17.04 8.17 -6.91
C GLU A 115 -17.07 8.93 -5.58
N ILE A 116 -17.58 10.15 -5.65
CA ILE A 116 -18.07 10.94 -4.53
C ILE A 116 -19.61 10.78 -4.52
N VAL A 117 -20.09 9.71 -3.87
CA VAL A 117 -21.49 9.22 -3.95
C VAL A 117 -22.54 10.23 -3.50
N ASP A 118 -22.19 11.13 -2.60
CA ASP A 118 -23.09 12.14 -2.04
C ASP A 118 -22.70 13.58 -2.42
N ALA A 119 -22.13 13.76 -3.63
CA ALA A 119 -21.65 15.05 -4.11
C ALA A 119 -22.68 16.20 -3.98
N PRO A 120 -24.00 16.03 -4.22
CA PRO A 120 -24.98 17.10 -4.02
C PRO A 120 -25.06 17.65 -2.59
N ARG A 121 -24.63 16.88 -1.59
CA ARG A 121 -24.64 17.26 -0.17
C ARG A 121 -23.38 18.00 0.28
N LEU A 122 -22.38 18.09 -0.59
CA LEU A 122 -21.11 18.72 -0.31
C LEU A 122 -21.04 20.09 -0.98
N ASP A 123 -20.35 21.03 -0.34
CA ASP A 123 -19.93 22.25 -1.04
C ASP A 123 -18.77 21.94 -2.00
N VAL A 124 -18.50 22.89 -2.90
CA VAL A 124 -17.47 22.73 -3.94
C VAL A 124 -16.08 22.48 -3.32
N ASP A 125 -15.76 23.15 -2.21
CA ASP A 125 -14.46 23.00 -1.55
C ASP A 125 -14.28 21.59 -0.97
N ALA A 126 -15.31 21.03 -0.34
CA ALA A 126 -15.31 19.66 0.17
C ALA A 126 -15.21 18.62 -0.95
N ILE A 127 -15.87 18.86 -2.09
CA ILE A 127 -15.73 18.01 -3.30
C ILE A 127 -14.28 18.02 -3.78
N VAL A 128 -13.65 19.19 -3.92
CA VAL A 128 -12.25 19.31 -4.35
C VAL A 128 -11.29 18.66 -3.36
N GLU A 129 -11.53 18.81 -2.05
CA GLU A 129 -10.71 18.16 -1.03
C GLU A 129 -10.80 16.63 -1.10
N ARG A 130 -12.01 16.08 -1.31
CA ARG A 130 -12.21 14.65 -1.51
C ARG A 130 -11.55 14.16 -2.79
N ALA A 131 -11.67 14.93 -3.89
CA ALA A 131 -11.04 14.63 -5.17
C ALA A 131 -9.51 14.52 -5.06
N ARG A 132 -8.85 15.47 -4.37
CA ARG A 132 -7.39 15.43 -4.16
C ARG A 132 -6.95 14.17 -3.42
N ARG A 133 -7.71 13.73 -2.40
CA ARG A 133 -7.44 12.47 -1.69
C ARG A 133 -7.59 11.25 -2.60
N LEU A 134 -8.70 11.16 -3.35
CA LEU A 134 -8.95 10.05 -4.26
C LEU A 134 -7.89 9.96 -5.37
N ALA A 135 -7.46 11.11 -5.91
CA ALA A 135 -6.37 11.17 -6.87
C ALA A 135 -5.03 10.72 -6.28
N THR A 136 -4.73 11.09 -5.03
CA THR A 136 -3.54 10.61 -4.30
C THR A 136 -3.60 9.10 -4.07
N ASP A 137 -4.79 8.56 -3.82
CA ASP A 137 -5.02 7.11 -3.69
C ASP A 137 -4.93 6.36 -5.03
N GLY A 138 -4.95 7.07 -6.17
CA GLY A 138 -4.71 6.49 -7.51
C GLY A 138 -5.87 6.62 -8.50
N ALA A 139 -6.92 7.39 -8.18
CA ALA A 139 -8.01 7.66 -9.12
C ALA A 139 -7.51 8.42 -10.37
N ASN A 140 -8.01 8.03 -11.55
CA ASN A 140 -7.76 8.76 -12.81
C ASN A 140 -8.88 9.72 -13.15
N VAL A 141 -10.10 9.39 -12.71
CA VAL A 141 -11.31 10.17 -12.95
C VAL A 141 -12.05 10.31 -11.63
N ILE A 142 -12.47 11.54 -11.32
CA ILE A 142 -13.32 11.85 -10.18
C ILE A 142 -14.76 11.81 -10.66
N ASP A 143 -15.54 10.90 -10.12
CA ASP A 143 -16.94 10.71 -10.47
C ASP A 143 -17.84 11.40 -9.45
N LEU A 144 -18.71 12.29 -9.93
CA LEU A 144 -19.67 13.02 -9.13
C LEU A 144 -20.98 12.23 -9.12
N GLY A 145 -21.18 11.43 -8.06
CA GLY A 145 -22.38 10.65 -7.84
C GLY A 145 -23.55 11.56 -7.46
N CYS A 146 -24.56 11.62 -8.32
CA CYS A 146 -25.80 12.35 -8.06
C CYS A 146 -26.76 11.50 -7.23
N LEU A 147 -27.69 12.14 -6.53
CA LEU A 147 -28.64 11.46 -5.65
C LEU A 147 -30.05 11.51 -6.25
N PRO A 148 -30.79 10.38 -6.26
CA PRO A 148 -32.16 10.37 -6.75
C PRO A 148 -33.04 11.42 -6.05
N ALA A 149 -33.84 12.13 -6.83
CA ALA A 149 -34.76 13.16 -6.37
C ALA A 149 -34.14 14.26 -5.49
N THR A 150 -32.82 14.48 -5.59
CA THR A 150 -32.08 15.48 -4.84
C THR A 150 -31.38 16.41 -5.82
N PRO A 151 -31.77 17.69 -5.91
CA PRO A 151 -31.12 18.61 -6.84
C PRO A 151 -29.64 18.79 -6.53
N PHE A 152 -28.82 18.89 -7.57
CA PHE A 152 -27.41 19.30 -7.46
C PHE A 152 -27.21 20.72 -8.03
N PRO A 153 -27.57 21.80 -7.29
CA PRO A 153 -27.54 23.16 -7.84
C PRO A 153 -26.13 23.67 -8.16
N GLN A 154 -25.12 23.19 -7.43
CA GLN A 154 -23.71 23.56 -7.60
C GLN A 154 -22.92 22.61 -8.53
N LEU A 155 -23.61 21.80 -9.35
CA LEU A 155 -22.98 20.81 -10.23
C LEU A 155 -21.97 21.45 -11.19
N GLU A 156 -22.35 22.51 -11.90
CA GLU A 156 -21.50 23.17 -12.89
C GLU A 156 -20.28 23.80 -12.23
N ASP A 157 -20.46 24.42 -11.06
CA ASP A 157 -19.37 25.00 -10.27
C ASP A 157 -18.40 23.92 -9.77
N ALA A 158 -18.93 22.77 -9.33
CA ALA A 158 -18.12 21.62 -8.91
C ALA A 158 -17.31 21.04 -10.07
N VAL A 159 -17.93 20.84 -11.24
CA VAL A 159 -17.23 20.40 -12.46
C VAL A 159 -16.13 21.40 -12.82
N ALA A 160 -16.45 22.69 -12.90
CA ALA A 160 -15.48 23.73 -13.26
C ALA A 160 -14.28 23.79 -12.28
N ALA A 161 -14.54 23.69 -10.97
CA ALA A 161 -13.49 23.68 -9.95
C ALA A 161 -12.57 22.46 -10.07
N LEU A 162 -13.12 21.27 -10.28
CA LEU A 162 -12.33 20.05 -10.49
C LEU A 162 -11.50 20.12 -11.78
N LYS A 163 -12.08 20.63 -12.88
CA LYS A 163 -11.34 20.83 -14.13
C LYS A 163 -10.21 21.86 -13.97
N ALA A 164 -10.41 22.91 -13.18
CA ALA A 164 -9.37 23.91 -12.90
C ALA A 164 -8.16 23.34 -12.14
N GLU A 165 -8.37 22.32 -11.29
CA GLU A 165 -7.31 21.55 -10.62
C GLU A 165 -6.62 20.52 -11.54
N GLY A 166 -7.11 20.37 -12.79
CA GLY A 166 -6.57 19.43 -13.77
C GLY A 166 -7.14 18.02 -13.68
N PHE A 167 -8.21 17.79 -12.91
CA PHE A 167 -8.85 16.48 -12.85
C PHE A 167 -9.63 16.15 -14.13
N ARG A 168 -9.74 14.84 -14.41
CA ARG A 168 -10.78 14.32 -15.30
C ARG A 168 -12.02 14.09 -14.45
N VAL A 169 -13.17 14.50 -14.98
CA VAL A 169 -14.43 14.56 -14.24
C VAL A 169 -15.48 13.73 -14.95
N SER A 170 -16.23 13.00 -14.15
CA SER A 170 -17.38 12.21 -14.57
C SER A 170 -18.60 12.64 -13.77
N VAL A 171 -19.79 12.56 -14.36
CA VAL A 171 -21.07 12.81 -13.68
C VAL A 171 -21.93 11.57 -13.83
N ASP A 172 -22.34 10.99 -12.70
CA ASP A 172 -23.25 9.85 -12.64
C ASP A 172 -24.63 10.30 -12.16
N SER A 173 -25.61 10.25 -13.06
CA SER A 173 -27.00 10.59 -12.75
C SER A 173 -27.97 9.82 -13.64
N GLN A 174 -29.16 9.58 -13.10
CA GLN A 174 -30.31 9.09 -13.88
C GLN A 174 -31.15 10.26 -14.44
N ASP A 175 -30.89 11.49 -14.04
CA ASP A 175 -31.59 12.68 -14.53
C ASP A 175 -30.88 13.24 -15.77
N THR A 176 -31.61 13.30 -16.88
CA THR A 176 -31.08 13.78 -18.17
C THR A 176 -30.68 15.26 -18.15
N ASP A 177 -31.30 16.10 -17.32
CA ASP A 177 -30.94 17.51 -17.17
C ASP A 177 -29.61 17.65 -16.42
N GLU A 178 -29.38 16.85 -15.37
CA GLU A 178 -28.10 16.83 -14.66
C GLU A 178 -26.96 16.36 -15.58
N LEU A 179 -27.19 15.32 -16.38
CA LEU A 179 -26.21 14.86 -17.37
C LEU A 179 -25.89 15.94 -18.41
N LEU A 180 -26.90 16.66 -18.92
CA LEU A 180 -26.69 17.77 -19.86
C LEU A 180 -25.94 18.93 -19.22
N ARG A 181 -26.29 19.32 -17.99
CA ARG A 181 -25.63 20.38 -17.24
C ARG A 181 -24.17 20.04 -16.98
N GLY A 182 -23.89 18.83 -16.48
CA GLY A 182 -22.54 18.34 -16.25
C GLY A 182 -21.70 18.28 -17.54
N GLY A 183 -22.27 17.74 -18.61
CA GLY A 183 -21.57 17.65 -19.91
C GLY A 183 -21.28 19.03 -20.51
N ARG A 184 -22.21 19.99 -20.41
CA ARG A 184 -22.00 21.38 -20.86
C ARG A 184 -21.00 22.14 -19.99
N ALA A 185 -20.91 21.81 -18.70
CA ALA A 185 -19.91 22.36 -17.79
C ALA A 185 -18.49 21.81 -18.06
N GLY A 186 -18.37 20.76 -18.87
CA GLY A 186 -17.08 20.21 -19.30
C GLY A 186 -16.68 18.90 -18.62
N ALA A 187 -17.63 18.14 -18.07
CA ALA A 187 -17.38 16.76 -17.64
C ALA A 187 -16.86 15.92 -18.82
N ASP A 188 -15.83 15.11 -18.58
CA ASP A 188 -15.22 14.24 -19.59
C ASP A 188 -16.10 13.02 -19.88
N TYR A 189 -16.83 12.55 -18.86
CA TYR A 189 -17.68 11.37 -18.90
C TYR A 189 -19.07 11.63 -18.33
N LEU A 190 -20.05 10.89 -18.85
CA LEU A 190 -21.42 10.86 -18.33
C LEU A 190 -21.83 9.40 -18.11
N LEU A 191 -22.19 9.04 -16.87
CA LEU A 191 -22.57 7.67 -16.53
C LEU A 191 -24.06 7.43 -16.67
N SER A 192 -24.42 6.15 -16.70
CA SER A 192 -25.81 5.69 -16.63
C SER A 192 -26.68 6.02 -17.86
N LEU A 193 -26.10 6.20 -19.05
CA LEU A 193 -26.88 6.34 -20.28
C LEU A 193 -27.47 5.00 -20.74
N THR A 194 -28.73 5.01 -21.16
CA THR A 194 -29.44 3.85 -21.70
C THR A 194 -29.76 4.09 -23.17
N VAL A 195 -30.33 3.09 -23.84
CA VAL A 195 -30.80 3.21 -25.23
C VAL A 195 -31.77 4.38 -25.45
N ASP A 196 -32.51 4.80 -24.40
CA ASP A 196 -33.53 5.85 -24.49
C ASP A 196 -32.93 7.27 -24.30
N THR A 197 -31.73 7.37 -23.74
CA THR A 197 -31.06 8.64 -23.41
C THR A 197 -29.83 8.94 -24.27
N LEU A 198 -29.56 8.12 -25.29
CA LEU A 198 -28.40 8.29 -26.20
C LEU A 198 -28.35 9.63 -26.94
N TRP A 199 -29.49 10.32 -27.09
CA TRP A 199 -29.55 11.64 -27.70
C TRP A 199 -28.69 12.67 -26.94
N ILE A 200 -28.46 12.48 -25.62
CA ILE A 200 -27.58 13.35 -24.82
C ILE A 200 -26.15 13.35 -25.39
N ALA A 201 -25.67 12.21 -25.88
CA ALA A 201 -24.32 12.09 -26.44
C ALA A 201 -24.12 12.90 -27.75
N ASP A 202 -25.21 13.39 -28.35
CA ASP A 202 -25.19 14.28 -29.51
C ASP A 202 -25.17 15.77 -29.08
N GLU A 203 -25.57 16.07 -27.85
CA GLU A 203 -25.68 17.43 -27.30
C GLU A 203 -24.42 17.90 -26.56
N VAL A 204 -23.54 16.97 -26.14
CA VAL A 204 -22.33 17.28 -25.37
C VAL A 204 -21.11 16.51 -25.89
N ALA A 205 -19.93 17.03 -25.57
CA ALA A 205 -18.65 16.42 -25.97
C ALA A 205 -18.27 15.20 -25.12
N SER A 206 -18.87 15.04 -23.93
CA SER A 206 -18.56 13.99 -22.96
C SER A 206 -18.70 12.59 -23.54
N THR A 207 -17.88 11.66 -23.06
CA THR A 207 -17.93 10.24 -23.44
C THR A 207 -18.96 9.51 -22.56
N PRO A 208 -20.01 8.93 -23.12
CA PRO A 208 -21.02 8.24 -22.33
C PRO A 208 -20.55 6.86 -21.85
N VAL A 209 -20.99 6.46 -20.66
CA VAL A 209 -20.98 5.08 -20.18
C VAL A 209 -22.39 4.52 -20.34
N LEU A 210 -22.50 3.45 -21.10
CA LEU A 210 -23.74 2.79 -21.44
C LEU A 210 -24.06 1.69 -20.44
N ILE A 211 -25.28 1.71 -19.91
CA ILE A 211 -25.83 0.68 -19.03
C ILE A 211 -27.09 0.07 -19.66
N PRO A 212 -27.51 -1.14 -19.23
CA PRO A 212 -28.80 -1.67 -19.63
C PRO A 212 -29.95 -0.80 -19.11
N ARG A 213 -31.08 -0.79 -19.82
CA ARG A 213 -32.30 -0.09 -19.41
C ARG A 213 -32.81 -0.58 -18.05
N GLU A 214 -32.76 -1.89 -17.85
CA GLU A 214 -33.15 -2.55 -16.61
C GLU A 214 -32.05 -3.53 -16.19
N PRO A 215 -31.90 -3.83 -14.88
CA PRO A 215 -30.92 -4.81 -14.42
C PRO A 215 -31.04 -6.15 -15.15
N GLY A 216 -29.96 -6.59 -15.80
CA GLY A 216 -29.91 -7.84 -16.55
C GLY A 216 -30.44 -7.78 -17.99
N ASP A 217 -30.97 -6.64 -18.47
CA ASP A 217 -31.43 -6.48 -19.86
C ASP A 217 -30.24 -6.26 -20.82
N GLU A 218 -29.54 -7.35 -21.14
CA GLU A 218 -28.41 -7.36 -22.09
C GLU A 218 -28.82 -6.83 -23.48
N ALA A 219 -30.05 -7.08 -23.92
CA ALA A 219 -30.51 -6.68 -25.25
C ALA A 219 -30.56 -5.16 -25.40
N SER A 220 -31.03 -4.45 -24.38
CA SER A 220 -31.01 -2.98 -24.38
C SER A 220 -29.60 -2.39 -24.41
N LEU A 221 -28.67 -2.97 -23.64
CA LEU A 221 -27.26 -2.55 -23.65
C LEU A 221 -26.64 -2.77 -25.04
N TYR A 222 -26.88 -3.94 -25.64
CA TYR A 222 -26.37 -4.26 -26.97
C TYR A 222 -26.92 -3.32 -28.04
N ALA A 223 -28.21 -2.99 -27.98
CA ALA A 223 -28.81 -2.00 -28.88
C ALA A 223 -28.19 -0.60 -28.72
N ALA A 224 -27.86 -0.21 -27.49
CA ALA A 224 -27.19 1.06 -27.22
C ALA A 224 -25.76 1.10 -27.79
N ILE A 225 -24.99 0.04 -27.56
CA ILE A 225 -23.63 -0.16 -28.10
C ILE A 225 -23.65 -0.09 -29.63
N GLU A 226 -24.51 -0.86 -30.28
CA GLU A 226 -24.62 -0.88 -31.75
C GLU A 226 -25.02 0.49 -32.32
N THR A 227 -25.81 1.26 -31.57
CA THR A 227 -26.22 2.61 -31.97
C THR A 227 -25.06 3.60 -31.93
N LEU A 228 -24.31 3.68 -30.83
CA LEU A 228 -23.15 4.59 -30.76
C LEU A 228 -21.97 4.13 -31.62
N ALA A 229 -21.77 2.82 -31.77
CA ALA A 229 -20.75 2.27 -32.66
C ALA A 229 -21.00 2.67 -34.13
N ARG A 230 -22.26 2.58 -34.61
CA ARG A 230 -22.63 3.04 -35.96
C ARG A 230 -22.42 4.55 -36.16
N ARG A 231 -22.53 5.34 -35.09
CA ARG A 231 -22.27 6.79 -35.12
C ARG A 231 -20.78 7.14 -35.02
N GLY A 232 -19.91 6.16 -34.75
CA GLY A 232 -18.49 6.40 -34.51
C GLY A 232 -18.21 7.26 -33.26
N ARG A 233 -19.13 7.25 -32.29
CA ARG A 233 -18.95 7.96 -31.01
C ARG A 233 -18.22 7.04 -30.03
N PRO A 234 -17.17 7.50 -29.34
CA PRO A 234 -16.56 6.76 -28.24
C PRO A 234 -17.55 6.56 -27.10
N PHE A 235 -17.48 5.42 -26.40
CA PHE A 235 -18.26 5.11 -25.20
C PHE A 235 -17.57 4.01 -24.40
N LEU A 236 -18.01 3.81 -23.16
CA LEU A 236 -17.76 2.59 -22.40
C LEU A 236 -19.08 1.83 -22.22
N ALA A 237 -19.02 0.52 -22.06
CA ALA A 237 -20.18 -0.31 -21.75
C ALA A 237 -20.02 -0.97 -20.37
N ASP A 238 -21.07 -0.92 -19.57
CA ASP A 238 -21.13 -1.55 -18.26
C ASP A 238 -22.37 -2.47 -18.18
N ALA A 239 -22.13 -3.77 -17.94
CA ALA A 239 -23.19 -4.78 -17.79
C ALA A 239 -23.78 -4.86 -16.37
N ILE A 240 -23.31 -4.00 -15.47
CA ILE A 240 -23.63 -3.89 -14.05
C ILE A 240 -23.26 -5.16 -13.28
N LEU A 241 -22.29 -5.04 -12.37
CA LEU A 241 -21.92 -6.11 -11.45
C LEU A 241 -22.92 -6.17 -10.29
N ASP A 242 -23.56 -7.32 -10.10
CA ASP A 242 -24.55 -7.51 -9.03
C ASP A 242 -23.88 -7.83 -7.69
N PRO A 243 -24.50 -7.51 -6.54
CA PRO A 243 -23.99 -7.94 -5.24
C PRO A 243 -23.91 -9.47 -5.11
N ILE A 244 -23.03 -9.96 -4.23
CA ILE A 244 -22.70 -11.39 -4.09
C ILE A 244 -23.94 -12.30 -4.02
N PRO A 245 -24.87 -12.14 -3.05
CA PRO A 245 -26.01 -13.05 -2.93
C PRO A 245 -27.14 -12.78 -3.94
N PHE A 246 -27.04 -11.71 -4.73
CA PHE A 246 -28.13 -11.21 -5.58
C PHE A 246 -27.85 -11.28 -7.08
N GLY A 247 -26.78 -11.99 -7.49
CA GLY A 247 -26.55 -12.26 -8.90
C GLY A 247 -25.11 -12.14 -9.37
N LEU A 248 -24.11 -11.97 -8.49
CA LEU A 248 -22.71 -11.76 -8.88
C LEU A 248 -22.25 -12.70 -9.99
N LEU A 249 -22.41 -14.02 -9.82
CA LEU A 249 -22.02 -14.99 -10.85
C LEU A 249 -22.77 -14.77 -12.17
N GLY A 250 -24.07 -14.47 -12.10
CA GLY A 250 -24.88 -14.14 -13.27
C GLY A 250 -24.33 -12.91 -14.00
N SER A 251 -24.01 -11.84 -13.26
CA SER A 251 -23.43 -10.61 -13.81
C SER A 251 -22.04 -10.80 -14.41
N LEU A 252 -21.18 -11.62 -13.81
CA LEU A 252 -19.88 -11.98 -14.38
C LEU A 252 -20.04 -12.69 -15.73
N CYS A 253 -21.00 -13.61 -15.83
CA CYS A 253 -21.33 -14.25 -17.10
C CYS A 253 -21.91 -13.24 -18.13
N ARG A 254 -22.62 -12.19 -17.69
CA ARG A 254 -23.06 -11.09 -18.58
C ARG A 254 -21.85 -10.32 -19.13
N TYR A 255 -20.89 -9.95 -18.30
CA TYR A 255 -19.64 -9.31 -18.76
C TYR A 255 -18.86 -10.18 -19.74
N GLN A 256 -18.76 -11.48 -19.48
CA GLN A 256 -18.12 -12.42 -20.41
C GLN A 256 -18.81 -12.39 -21.78
N ARG A 257 -20.14 -12.53 -21.82
CA ARG A 257 -20.92 -12.46 -23.07
C ARG A 257 -20.78 -11.11 -23.77
N LEU A 258 -20.75 -10.01 -23.02
CA LEU A 258 -20.51 -8.67 -23.54
C LEU A 258 -19.15 -8.60 -24.26
N ARG A 259 -18.07 -9.08 -23.63
CA ARG A 259 -16.72 -9.10 -24.23
C ARG A 259 -16.65 -10.02 -25.45
N GLU A 260 -17.28 -11.19 -25.41
CA GLU A 260 -17.33 -12.11 -26.56
C GLU A 260 -18.09 -11.50 -27.74
N ARG A 261 -19.20 -10.81 -27.48
CA ARG A 261 -20.05 -10.20 -28.51
C ARG A 261 -19.43 -8.93 -29.09
N PHE A 262 -18.76 -8.13 -28.27
CA PHE A 262 -18.13 -6.87 -28.67
C PHE A 262 -16.64 -6.83 -28.27
N PRO A 263 -15.76 -7.54 -29.01
CA PRO A 263 -14.36 -7.74 -28.63
C PRO A 263 -13.53 -6.46 -28.44
N GLU A 264 -13.90 -5.40 -29.15
CA GLU A 264 -13.18 -4.11 -29.20
C GLU A 264 -13.82 -2.99 -28.36
N VAL A 265 -14.99 -3.24 -27.75
CA VAL A 265 -15.66 -2.21 -26.94
C VAL A 265 -14.90 -2.01 -25.62
N ALA A 266 -14.73 -0.75 -25.21
CA ALA A 266 -14.21 -0.42 -23.90
C ALA A 266 -15.24 -0.80 -22.83
N ILE A 267 -14.85 -1.66 -21.89
CA ILE A 267 -15.73 -2.12 -20.80
C ILE A 267 -15.38 -1.33 -19.54
N MET A 268 -16.42 -0.84 -18.86
CA MET A 268 -16.35 -0.39 -17.47
C MET A 268 -16.94 -1.47 -16.56
N MET A 269 -16.36 -1.65 -15.37
CA MET A 269 -16.93 -2.50 -14.33
C MET A 269 -17.05 -1.76 -13.01
N GLY A 270 -18.28 -1.57 -12.51
CA GLY A 270 -18.53 -1.08 -11.15
C GLY A 270 -18.27 -2.16 -10.09
N VAL A 271 -17.28 -1.99 -9.22
CA VAL A 271 -16.90 -2.98 -8.18
C VAL A 271 -17.50 -2.67 -6.80
N GLY A 272 -18.14 -1.50 -6.64
CA GLY A 272 -18.73 -1.04 -5.38
C GLY A 272 -19.73 -2.04 -4.80
N ASN A 273 -20.58 -2.65 -5.63
CA ASN A 273 -21.59 -3.63 -5.19
C ASN A 273 -21.03 -4.88 -4.51
N VAL A 274 -19.74 -5.16 -4.67
CA VAL A 274 -19.06 -6.30 -4.03
C VAL A 274 -18.20 -5.82 -2.86
N THR A 275 -17.45 -4.74 -3.05
CA THR A 275 -16.52 -4.21 -2.03
C THR A 275 -17.25 -3.49 -0.88
N GLU A 276 -18.29 -2.71 -1.15
CA GLU A 276 -19.05 -1.94 -0.15
C GLU A 276 -20.12 -2.79 0.57
N LEU A 277 -20.64 -3.82 -0.09
CA LEU A 277 -21.76 -4.62 0.43
C LEU A 277 -21.32 -5.97 1.02
N THR A 278 -20.01 -6.12 1.27
CA THR A 278 -19.42 -7.33 1.88
C THR A 278 -18.47 -6.94 2.99
N GLU A 279 -18.74 -7.42 4.21
CA GLU A 279 -17.87 -7.25 5.37
C GLU A 279 -16.70 -8.25 5.31
N ALA A 280 -15.71 -7.94 4.48
CA ALA A 280 -14.45 -8.67 4.39
C ALA A 280 -13.32 -7.71 3.96
N ASP A 281 -12.07 -8.16 4.05
CA ASP A 281 -10.91 -7.36 3.65
C ASP A 281 -10.99 -7.02 2.15
N THR A 282 -11.22 -5.73 1.87
CA THR A 282 -11.43 -5.23 0.51
C THR A 282 -10.20 -5.40 -0.37
N SER A 283 -8.99 -5.49 0.20
CA SER A 283 -7.75 -5.76 -0.54
C SER A 283 -7.80 -7.11 -1.27
N GLY A 284 -8.35 -8.14 -0.64
CA GLY A 284 -8.53 -9.46 -1.23
C GLY A 284 -9.64 -9.49 -2.29
N ILE A 285 -10.74 -8.79 -2.02
CA ILE A 285 -11.85 -8.64 -2.97
C ILE A 285 -11.36 -7.92 -4.24
N ASN A 286 -10.70 -6.78 -4.07
CA ASN A 286 -10.12 -6.00 -5.17
C ASN A 286 -9.11 -6.82 -5.97
N ALA A 287 -8.25 -7.61 -5.31
CA ALA A 287 -7.32 -8.49 -6.03
C ALA A 287 -8.07 -9.43 -7.00
N VAL A 288 -9.16 -10.08 -6.56
CA VAL A 288 -9.94 -10.98 -7.41
C VAL A 288 -10.67 -10.22 -8.51
N LEU A 289 -11.36 -9.12 -8.18
CA LEU A 289 -12.13 -8.34 -9.13
C LEU A 289 -11.25 -7.71 -10.23
N PHE A 290 -10.06 -7.20 -9.89
CA PHE A 290 -9.12 -6.69 -10.89
C PHE A 290 -8.48 -7.80 -11.73
N GLY A 291 -8.34 -9.01 -11.20
CA GLY A 291 -7.97 -10.18 -11.99
C GLY A 291 -9.02 -10.47 -13.07
N ILE A 292 -10.30 -10.47 -12.69
CA ILE A 292 -11.44 -10.61 -13.63
C ILE A 292 -11.47 -9.44 -14.62
N ALA A 293 -11.29 -8.20 -14.16
CA ALA A 293 -11.26 -7.02 -15.02
C ALA A 293 -10.13 -7.10 -16.07
N ALA A 294 -8.96 -7.63 -15.68
CA ALA A 294 -7.85 -7.87 -16.60
C ALA A 294 -8.18 -8.95 -17.64
N GLU A 295 -8.85 -10.05 -17.27
CA GLU A 295 -9.33 -11.08 -18.21
C GLU A 295 -10.36 -10.50 -19.21
N LEU A 296 -11.27 -9.65 -18.71
CA LEU A 296 -12.25 -8.94 -19.52
C LEU A 296 -11.64 -7.82 -20.36
N ARG A 297 -10.34 -7.51 -20.23
CA ARG A 297 -9.71 -6.33 -20.82
C ARG A 297 -10.54 -5.07 -20.58
N ALA A 298 -11.01 -4.89 -19.34
CA ALA A 298 -11.74 -3.69 -18.95
C ALA A 298 -10.84 -2.46 -19.18
N GLY A 299 -11.42 -1.37 -19.68
CA GLY A 299 -10.71 -0.10 -19.80
C GLY A 299 -10.87 0.77 -18.56
N ALA A 300 -11.91 0.51 -17.76
CA ALA A 300 -12.19 1.27 -16.55
C ALA A 300 -12.83 0.42 -15.45
N VAL A 301 -12.64 0.83 -14.20
CA VAL A 301 -13.35 0.34 -13.03
C VAL A 301 -13.93 1.53 -12.27
N LEU A 302 -15.21 1.44 -11.91
CA LEU A 302 -15.87 2.38 -11.01
C LEU A 302 -15.84 1.82 -9.58
N THR A 303 -15.33 2.61 -8.63
CA THR A 303 -15.21 2.24 -7.22
C THR A 303 -15.54 3.41 -6.32
N THR A 304 -15.86 3.13 -5.06
CA THR A 304 -16.31 4.12 -4.08
C THR A 304 -15.62 3.90 -2.73
N GLN A 305 -15.74 4.87 -1.82
CA GLN A 305 -15.27 4.78 -0.43
C GLN A 305 -16.33 5.39 0.50
N VAL A 306 -17.49 4.76 0.57
CA VAL A 306 -18.65 5.24 1.34
C VAL A 306 -18.67 4.60 2.73
N SER A 307 -18.59 3.28 2.80
CA SER A 307 -18.57 2.59 4.08
C SER A 307 -17.27 2.88 4.83
N GLN A 308 -17.35 2.82 6.16
CA GLN A 308 -16.18 3.02 6.99
C GLN A 308 -15.14 1.90 6.83
N HIS A 309 -15.55 0.70 6.37
CA HIS A 309 -14.64 -0.42 6.12
C HIS A 309 -13.90 -0.27 4.78
N ALA A 310 -14.55 0.23 3.73
CA ALA A 310 -13.96 0.39 2.39
C ALA A 310 -13.07 1.64 2.23
N ARG A 311 -12.62 2.26 3.32
CA ARG A 311 -11.87 3.54 3.32
C ARG A 311 -10.55 3.56 2.55
N ARG A 312 -10.04 2.41 2.13
CA ARG A 312 -8.81 2.26 1.31
C ARG A 312 -9.08 1.61 -0.04
N ALA A 313 -10.34 1.42 -0.44
CA ALA A 313 -10.71 0.68 -1.65
C ALA A 313 -10.08 1.26 -2.93
N VAL A 314 -10.01 2.58 -3.09
CA VAL A 314 -9.34 3.22 -4.24
C VAL A 314 -7.83 2.92 -4.28
N ARG A 315 -7.15 3.01 -3.14
CA ARG A 315 -5.73 2.69 -3.04
C ARG A 315 -5.45 1.21 -3.30
N GLU A 316 -6.29 0.33 -2.76
CA GLU A 316 -6.24 -1.10 -3.02
C GLU A 316 -6.51 -1.42 -4.50
N ALA A 317 -7.46 -0.74 -5.14
CA ALA A 317 -7.74 -0.85 -6.55
C ALA A 317 -6.54 -0.42 -7.42
N ASP A 318 -5.85 0.67 -7.06
CA ASP A 318 -4.64 1.13 -7.76
C ASP A 318 -3.52 0.09 -7.70
N VAL A 319 -3.28 -0.50 -6.52
CA VAL A 319 -2.30 -1.59 -6.40
C VAL A 319 -2.75 -2.82 -7.21
N ALA A 320 -4.02 -3.20 -7.12
CA ALA A 320 -4.54 -4.38 -7.79
C ALA A 320 -4.42 -4.29 -9.31
N ARG A 321 -4.77 -3.16 -9.94
CA ARG A 321 -4.61 -3.00 -11.41
C ARG A 321 -3.16 -3.13 -11.85
N ARG A 322 -2.20 -2.57 -11.11
CA ARG A 322 -0.77 -2.58 -11.46
C ARG A 322 -0.21 -4.00 -11.37
N VAL A 323 -0.60 -4.72 -10.31
CA VAL A 323 -0.23 -6.13 -10.11
C VAL A 323 -0.79 -7.00 -11.23
N MET A 324 -2.05 -6.81 -11.61
CA MET A 324 -2.66 -7.62 -12.66
C MET A 324 -2.14 -7.26 -14.06
N TYR A 325 -1.87 -5.98 -14.32
CA TYR A 325 -1.18 -5.55 -15.53
C TYR A 325 0.18 -6.24 -15.66
N GLU A 326 1.02 -6.16 -14.63
CA GLU A 326 2.35 -6.77 -14.65
C GLU A 326 2.29 -8.29 -14.79
N ALA A 327 1.38 -8.96 -14.06
CA ALA A 327 1.18 -10.40 -14.17
C ALA A 327 0.83 -10.82 -15.61
N ARG A 328 -0.08 -10.08 -16.26
CA ARG A 328 -0.49 -10.32 -17.64
C ARG A 328 0.66 -10.09 -18.62
N GLU A 329 1.32 -8.94 -18.57
CA GLU A 329 2.38 -8.57 -19.53
C GLU A 329 3.64 -9.43 -19.38
N SER A 330 3.92 -9.92 -18.17
CA SER A 330 5.02 -10.87 -17.93
C SER A 330 4.67 -12.34 -18.22
N GLY A 331 3.39 -12.66 -18.44
CA GLY A 331 2.92 -14.05 -18.53
C GLY A 331 3.16 -14.85 -17.26
N SER A 332 3.06 -14.20 -16.09
CA SER A 332 3.34 -14.82 -14.79
C SER A 332 2.14 -14.71 -13.84
N LEU A 333 2.16 -15.50 -12.76
CA LEU A 333 1.15 -15.36 -11.71
C LEU A 333 1.40 -14.07 -10.91
N PRO A 334 0.35 -13.43 -10.35
CA PRO A 334 0.52 -12.22 -9.52
C PRO A 334 1.30 -12.46 -8.23
N LYS A 335 1.63 -13.72 -7.92
CA LYS A 335 2.38 -14.14 -6.74
C LYS A 335 3.83 -13.68 -6.82
N GLY A 336 4.21 -12.78 -5.91
CA GLY A 336 5.60 -12.39 -5.69
C GLY A 336 5.96 -11.01 -6.24
N ILE A 337 5.06 -10.40 -7.02
CA ILE A 337 5.18 -9.06 -7.60
C ILE A 337 5.29 -7.99 -6.49
N THR A 338 4.27 -7.88 -5.64
CA THR A 338 4.27 -7.00 -4.46
C THR A 338 3.59 -7.69 -3.28
N ASP A 339 3.78 -7.12 -2.09
CA ASP A 339 3.11 -7.52 -0.85
C ASP A 339 2.09 -6.45 -0.39
N GLU A 340 1.89 -5.36 -1.14
CA GLU A 340 1.02 -4.23 -0.74
C GLU A 340 -0.44 -4.61 -0.44
N LEU A 341 -1.02 -5.61 -1.14
CA LEU A 341 -2.38 -6.10 -0.83
C LEU A 341 -2.43 -7.06 0.36
N MET A 342 -1.28 -7.51 0.90
CA MET A 342 -1.20 -8.41 2.05
C MET A 342 -1.23 -7.64 3.38
N THR A 343 -2.39 -7.06 3.67
CA THR A 343 -2.59 -6.10 4.76
C THR A 343 -2.60 -6.76 6.15
N VAL A 344 -3.01 -8.03 6.29
CA VAL A 344 -3.16 -8.71 7.60
C VAL A 344 -1.99 -9.61 7.98
N HIS A 345 -1.37 -10.32 7.03
CA HIS A 345 -0.30 -11.28 7.30
C HIS A 345 0.83 -11.15 6.27
N ALA A 346 2.03 -11.61 6.63
CA ALA A 346 3.19 -11.65 5.76
C ALA A 346 3.41 -13.07 5.22
N LYS A 347 4.04 -13.20 4.05
CA LYS A 347 4.43 -14.52 3.50
C LYS A 347 5.39 -15.28 4.43
N HIS A 348 6.27 -14.54 5.11
CA HIS A 348 7.31 -15.08 5.99
C HIS A 348 7.42 -14.22 7.25
N PRO A 349 6.51 -14.43 8.23
CA PRO A 349 6.46 -13.57 9.40
C PRO A 349 7.62 -13.77 10.37
N PHE A 350 8.11 -15.01 10.48
CA PHE A 350 9.19 -15.38 11.39
C PHE A 350 10.43 -15.69 10.56
N PRO A 351 11.32 -14.70 10.34
CA PRO A 351 12.57 -14.96 9.64
C PRO A 351 13.46 -15.91 10.45
N ASP A 352 13.52 -15.75 11.77
CA ASP A 352 14.43 -16.46 12.67
C ASP A 352 13.78 -17.65 13.39
N THR A 353 14.52 -18.76 13.49
CA THR A 353 14.10 -19.89 14.32
C THR A 353 14.41 -19.62 15.80
N PRO A 354 13.72 -20.30 16.74
CA PRO A 354 14.01 -20.17 18.17
C PRO A 354 15.48 -20.41 18.52
N GLU A 355 16.14 -21.37 17.85
CA GLU A 355 17.53 -21.74 18.07
C GLU A 355 18.48 -20.64 17.59
N GLU A 356 18.18 -20.00 16.45
CA GLU A 356 18.96 -18.88 15.94
C GLU A 356 18.84 -17.66 16.86
N ILE A 357 17.64 -17.39 17.38
CA ILE A 357 17.42 -16.32 18.35
C ILE A 357 18.18 -16.62 19.64
N HIS A 358 18.15 -17.86 20.13
CA HIS A 358 18.87 -18.26 21.33
C HIS A 358 20.39 -18.14 21.16
N ALA A 359 20.93 -18.54 20.01
CA ALA A 359 22.35 -18.37 19.69
C ALA A 359 22.74 -16.89 19.67
N THR A 360 21.88 -16.03 19.12
CA THR A 360 22.06 -14.57 19.11
C THR A 360 22.03 -14.01 20.52
N ALA A 361 21.06 -14.41 21.34
CA ALA A 361 20.95 -13.99 22.73
C ALA A 361 22.22 -14.37 23.54
N CYS A 362 22.75 -15.57 23.33
CA CYS A 362 24.00 -16.03 23.94
C CYS A 362 25.24 -15.19 23.55
N ALA A 363 25.21 -14.47 22.43
CA ALA A 363 26.30 -13.61 21.97
C ALA A 363 26.20 -12.17 22.48
N VAL A 364 25.05 -11.74 23.00
CA VAL A 364 24.83 -10.39 23.53
C VAL A 364 25.54 -10.20 24.87
N ARG A 365 26.18 -9.04 25.05
CA ARG A 365 26.95 -8.69 26.28
C ARG A 365 26.56 -7.35 26.88
N ASP A 366 25.71 -6.59 26.19
CA ASP A 366 25.23 -5.28 26.64
C ASP A 366 23.85 -5.37 27.32
N PRO A 367 23.46 -4.39 28.14
CA PRO A 367 22.19 -4.42 28.89
C PRO A 367 20.96 -4.08 28.03
N SER A 368 21.12 -3.73 26.75
CA SER A 368 20.01 -3.28 25.92
C SER A 368 19.08 -4.44 25.57
N TYR A 369 17.79 -4.25 25.84
CA TYR A 369 16.78 -5.24 25.49
C TYR A 369 16.55 -5.29 23.99
N ARG A 370 16.52 -6.52 23.47
CA ARG A 370 16.16 -6.85 22.10
C ARG A 370 14.91 -7.71 22.12
N VAL A 371 13.98 -7.38 21.23
CA VAL A 371 12.74 -8.13 21.01
C VAL A 371 12.82 -8.79 19.64
N GLN A 372 12.49 -10.08 19.58
CA GLN A 372 12.31 -10.82 18.32
C GLN A 372 11.06 -11.69 18.43
N VAL A 373 10.52 -12.08 17.29
CA VAL A 373 9.33 -12.95 17.24
C VAL A 373 9.67 -14.22 16.47
N SER A 374 9.25 -15.36 17.01
CA SER A 374 9.36 -16.66 16.33
C SER A 374 8.04 -17.42 16.42
N ARG A 375 8.01 -18.65 15.88
CA ARG A 375 6.85 -19.55 16.04
C ARG A 375 6.51 -19.86 17.50
N LEU A 376 7.45 -19.72 18.44
CA LEU A 376 7.21 -19.97 19.87
C LEU A 376 6.60 -18.78 20.61
N GLY A 377 6.60 -17.58 20.02
CA GLY A 377 6.11 -16.36 20.67
C GLY A 377 7.13 -15.22 20.60
N LEU A 378 7.04 -14.35 21.59
CA LEU A 378 7.93 -13.20 21.78
C LEU A 378 9.20 -13.64 22.51
N HIS A 379 10.35 -13.21 21.99
CA HIS A 379 11.66 -13.40 22.60
C HIS A 379 12.15 -12.03 23.07
N ILE A 380 12.44 -11.88 24.36
CA ILE A 380 13.11 -10.70 24.89
C ILE A 380 14.41 -11.10 25.58
N TYR A 381 15.50 -10.43 25.22
CA TYR A 381 16.82 -10.79 25.75
C TYR A 381 17.78 -9.60 25.81
N ASN A 382 18.76 -9.72 26.71
CA ASN A 382 19.93 -8.86 26.83
C ASN A 382 21.07 -9.70 27.45
N ARG A 383 22.12 -9.06 28.00
CA ARG A 383 23.20 -9.79 28.70
C ARG A 383 22.76 -10.56 29.96
N ASP A 384 21.65 -10.16 30.58
CA ASP A 384 21.20 -10.65 31.88
C ASP A 384 20.22 -11.84 31.74
N GLY A 385 19.69 -12.09 30.55
CA GLY A 385 18.85 -13.26 30.29
C GLY A 385 18.16 -13.27 28.93
N HIS A 386 17.52 -14.41 28.63
CA HIS A 386 16.64 -14.63 27.49
C HIS A 386 15.33 -15.23 27.98
N HIS A 387 14.22 -14.56 27.69
CA HIS A 387 12.87 -14.96 28.10
C HIS A 387 11.98 -15.09 26.87
N VAL A 388 11.12 -16.11 26.90
CA VAL A 388 10.18 -16.43 25.82
C VAL A 388 8.81 -16.63 26.41
N ASP A 389 7.81 -15.97 25.85
CA ASP A 389 6.40 -16.13 26.20
C ASP A 389 5.52 -15.68 25.03
N THR A 390 4.23 -15.99 25.07
CA THR A 390 3.23 -15.47 24.13
C THR A 390 2.51 -14.23 24.69
N ASP A 391 2.56 -14.02 26.00
CA ASP A 391 1.94 -12.88 26.69
C ASP A 391 3.00 -11.83 27.09
N PRO A 392 2.93 -10.60 26.55
CA PRO A 392 3.77 -9.47 26.99
C PRO A 392 3.75 -9.22 28.50
N PHE A 393 2.62 -9.44 29.18
CA PHE A 393 2.51 -9.23 30.61
C PHE A 393 3.24 -10.30 31.42
N ALA A 394 3.33 -11.53 30.91
CA ALA A 394 4.13 -12.59 31.54
C ALA A 394 5.64 -12.35 31.42
N LEU A 395 6.08 -11.57 30.41
CA LEU A 395 7.47 -11.16 30.26
C LEU A 395 7.86 -10.04 31.22
N TYR A 396 6.95 -9.10 31.52
CA TYR A 396 7.25 -7.90 32.32
C TYR A 396 7.93 -8.17 33.67
N PRO A 397 7.47 -9.11 34.54
CA PRO A 397 8.13 -9.40 35.81
C PRO A 397 9.58 -9.90 35.71
N ARG A 398 10.00 -10.34 34.51
CA ARG A 398 11.37 -10.81 34.25
C ARG A 398 12.30 -9.68 33.78
N LEU A 399 11.76 -8.48 33.56
CA LEU A 399 12.51 -7.32 33.09
C LEU A 399 12.85 -6.43 34.29
N ALA A 400 14.14 -6.17 34.50
CA ALA A 400 14.63 -5.33 35.60
C ALA A 400 14.49 -3.84 35.26
N LEU A 401 13.24 -3.37 35.14
CA LEU A 401 12.89 -2.01 34.68
C LEU A 401 12.57 -1.04 35.82
N ASP A 402 12.81 -1.44 37.07
CA ASP A 402 12.51 -0.64 38.25
C ASP A 402 13.17 0.75 38.20
N GLY A 403 12.36 1.79 38.35
CA GLY A 403 12.83 3.18 38.37
C GLY A 403 13.10 3.81 36.99
N ASP A 404 12.84 3.11 35.88
CA ASP A 404 13.00 3.61 34.51
C ASP A 404 11.67 3.57 33.73
N ALA A 405 10.78 4.51 34.04
CA ALA A 405 9.44 4.59 33.43
C ALA A 405 9.49 4.78 31.90
N GLY A 406 10.50 5.50 31.39
CA GLY A 406 10.67 5.72 29.95
C GLY A 406 11.01 4.43 29.22
N HIS A 407 11.92 3.63 29.78
CA HIS A 407 12.28 2.33 29.22
C HIS A 407 11.15 1.30 29.36
N ALA A 408 10.42 1.32 30.49
CA ALA A 408 9.24 0.48 30.69
C ALA A 408 8.14 0.78 29.66
N PHE A 409 7.84 2.05 29.40
CA PHE A 409 6.89 2.45 28.36
C PHE A 409 7.35 2.00 26.97
N TYR A 410 8.63 2.23 26.62
CA TYR A 410 9.20 1.79 25.34
C TYR A 410 9.05 0.28 25.12
N LEU A 411 9.42 -0.54 26.11
CA LEU A 411 9.30 -1.99 26.00
C LEU A 411 7.85 -2.45 25.96
N GLY A 412 6.94 -1.79 26.69
CA GLY A 412 5.51 -2.06 26.59
C GLY A 412 4.98 -1.87 25.16
N VAL A 413 5.37 -0.78 24.50
CA VAL A 413 5.00 -0.50 23.09
C VAL A 413 5.59 -1.55 22.14
N GLU A 414 6.86 -1.89 22.29
CA GLU A 414 7.52 -2.88 21.43
C GLU A 414 6.98 -4.29 21.62
N LEU A 415 6.71 -4.73 22.86
CA LEU A 415 6.13 -6.04 23.14
C LEU A 415 4.68 -6.14 22.65
N ALA A 416 3.86 -5.09 22.82
CA ALA A 416 2.51 -5.07 22.25
C ALA A 416 2.53 -5.15 20.71
N ARG A 417 3.48 -4.44 20.06
CA ARG A 417 3.64 -4.53 18.60
C ARG A 417 4.09 -5.93 18.16
N ALA A 418 5.03 -6.54 18.90
CA ALA A 418 5.51 -7.89 18.65
C ALA A 418 4.40 -8.95 18.85
N GLU A 419 3.52 -8.76 19.83
CA GLU A 419 2.35 -9.63 20.08
C GLU A 419 1.37 -9.59 18.92
N ILE A 420 1.02 -8.39 18.43
CA ILE A 420 0.15 -8.23 17.25
C ILE A 420 0.79 -8.91 16.04
N ALA A 421 2.11 -8.71 15.85
CA ALA A 421 2.81 -9.32 14.75
C ALA A 421 2.84 -10.85 14.82
N TRP A 422 3.06 -11.41 16.01
CA TRP A 422 2.98 -12.84 16.23
C TRP A 422 1.59 -13.40 15.95
N SER A 423 0.56 -12.77 16.52
CA SER A 423 -0.84 -13.22 16.43
C SER A 423 -1.37 -13.21 15.00
N LEU A 424 -1.04 -12.18 14.23
CA LEU A 424 -1.49 -12.06 12.83
C LEU A 424 -0.54 -12.74 11.84
N GLY A 425 0.63 -13.21 12.27
CA GLY A 425 1.67 -13.65 11.35
C GLY A 425 2.15 -12.50 10.46
N LYS A 426 2.49 -11.35 11.05
CA LYS A 426 3.23 -10.25 10.42
C LYS A 426 4.71 -10.32 10.75
N ARG A 427 5.50 -9.61 9.95
CA ARG A 427 6.91 -9.38 10.28
C ARG A 427 7.02 -8.31 11.35
N TYR A 428 7.75 -8.63 12.41
CA TYR A 428 8.14 -7.68 13.43
C TYR A 428 9.59 -7.26 13.22
N ALA A 429 9.83 -5.95 13.26
CA ALA A 429 11.16 -5.38 13.40
C ALA A 429 11.11 -4.34 14.52
N GLN A 430 12.00 -4.49 15.51
CA GLN A 430 12.06 -3.56 16.63
C GLN A 430 12.35 -2.14 16.17
N ASP A 431 11.74 -1.15 16.84
CA ASP A 431 11.80 0.27 16.49
C ASP A 431 11.15 0.63 15.13
N GLN A 432 10.47 -0.31 14.47
CA GLN A 432 9.76 -0.08 13.21
C GLN A 432 8.25 -0.29 13.36
N PRO A 433 7.41 0.51 12.68
CA PRO A 433 5.97 0.23 12.63
C PRO A 433 5.71 -1.11 11.93
N LEU A 434 4.55 -1.70 12.20
CA LEU A 434 4.10 -2.85 11.41
C LEU A 434 3.75 -2.39 10.00
N ASP A 435 4.15 -3.18 9.01
CA ASP A 435 3.80 -2.95 7.61
C ASP A 435 2.39 -3.49 7.33
N TRP A 436 1.46 -2.59 7.02
CA TRP A 436 0.07 -2.89 6.67
C TRP A 436 -0.18 -2.88 5.16
N GLY A 437 0.88 -2.86 4.34
CA GLY A 437 0.76 -2.73 2.89
C GLY A 437 0.08 -1.42 2.53
N CYS A 438 -0.87 -1.45 1.59
CA CYS A 438 -1.57 -0.27 1.13
C CYS A 438 -2.74 0.18 2.05
N ALA A 439 -2.99 -0.50 3.17
CA ALA A 439 -4.06 -0.14 4.11
C ALA A 439 -3.76 1.09 4.97
N THR A 440 -2.48 1.47 5.08
CA THR A 440 -2.05 2.67 5.82
C THR A 440 -1.22 3.58 4.93
N GLU A 441 -1.25 4.88 5.24
CA GLU A 441 -0.30 5.82 4.64
C GLU A 441 1.10 5.56 5.18
N HIS A 442 2.08 5.51 4.27
CA HIS A 442 3.49 5.44 4.62
C HIS A 442 4.11 6.81 4.42
N PRO A 443 4.66 7.45 5.46
CA PRO A 443 5.53 8.59 5.23
C PRO A 443 6.74 8.13 4.43
N ALA A 444 7.13 8.89 3.39
CA ALA A 444 8.30 8.59 2.60
C ALA A 444 9.53 8.48 3.53
N GLU A 445 10.20 7.32 3.50
CA GLU A 445 11.36 7.11 4.35
C GLU A 445 12.57 7.91 3.82
N ASP A 446 13.15 8.77 4.65
CA ASP A 446 14.39 9.48 4.33
C ASP A 446 15.58 8.50 4.42
N LEU A 447 15.91 7.87 3.30
CA LEU A 447 17.03 6.94 3.21
C LEU A 447 18.41 7.62 3.36
N MET A 448 18.47 8.96 3.43
CA MET A 448 19.71 9.70 3.66
C MET A 448 20.04 9.83 5.15
N ARG A 449 19.05 9.68 6.05
CA ARG A 449 19.22 9.92 7.49
C ARG A 449 18.83 8.71 8.32
N GLN A 450 19.54 8.51 9.43
CA GLN A 450 19.09 7.56 10.45
C GLN A 450 17.91 8.16 11.22
N CYS A 451 16.92 7.32 11.55
CA CYS A 451 15.82 7.73 12.43
C CYS A 451 16.39 8.27 13.75
N ALA A 452 15.86 9.41 14.19
CA ALA A 452 16.23 9.96 15.49
C ALA A 452 15.84 8.97 16.60
N PRO A 453 16.59 8.93 17.73
CA PRO A 453 16.17 8.16 18.89
C PRO A 453 14.75 8.55 19.29
N ALA A 454 13.92 7.56 19.60
CA ALA A 454 12.56 7.79 20.08
C ALA A 454 12.56 8.85 21.21
N PRO A 455 11.53 9.71 21.31
CA PRO A 455 11.46 10.74 22.35
C PRO A 455 11.64 10.18 23.77
N THR A 456 11.27 8.91 23.96
CA THR A 456 11.41 8.15 25.21
C THR A 456 12.87 7.84 25.59
N LYS A 457 13.80 7.89 24.62
CA LYS A 457 15.25 7.71 24.83
C LYS A 457 16.00 9.04 25.00
N GLN A 458 15.30 10.18 24.90
CA GLN A 458 15.89 11.49 25.19
C GLN A 458 15.90 11.70 26.71
N ARG A 459 17.06 11.98 27.30
CA ARG A 459 17.15 12.39 28.71
C ARG A 459 16.21 13.58 28.90
N ALA A 460 15.22 13.44 29.79
CA ALA A 460 14.36 14.54 30.17
C ALA A 460 15.25 15.74 30.56
N VAL A 461 15.17 16.82 29.80
CA VAL A 461 15.69 18.11 30.25
C VAL A 461 14.81 18.47 31.44
N THR A 462 15.33 18.30 32.65
CA THR A 462 14.69 18.74 33.87
C THR A 462 14.52 20.25 33.80
N ALA A 463 13.39 20.71 33.28
CA ALA A 463 12.96 22.08 33.46
C ALA A 463 12.71 22.25 34.97
N SER A 464 13.65 22.92 35.64
CA SER A 464 13.47 23.28 37.05
C SER A 464 12.26 24.20 37.16
N LEU A 465 11.13 23.67 37.58
CA LEU A 465 9.98 24.46 37.99
C LEU A 465 10.35 25.16 39.31
N THR A 466 10.81 26.41 39.21
CA THR A 466 10.85 27.31 40.37
C THR A 466 9.42 27.53 40.88
N PRO A 467 9.16 27.43 42.19
CA PRO A 467 7.82 27.63 42.73
C PRO A 467 7.53 29.13 42.83
N LYS A 468 6.76 29.67 41.88
CA LYS A 468 6.03 30.92 42.05
C LYS A 468 4.58 30.71 41.66
N ASN A 469 3.77 30.39 42.66
CA ASN A 469 2.54 31.12 42.98
C ASN A 469 1.85 30.42 44.17
N ARG A 470 1.97 31.03 45.35
CA ARG A 470 1.07 30.78 46.47
C ARG A 470 -0.33 31.22 46.05
N ALA A 471 -1.31 30.32 46.15
CA ALA A 471 -2.72 30.69 46.16
C ALA A 471 -3.03 31.49 47.44
N PRO A 472 -3.93 32.48 47.40
CA PRO A 472 -4.34 33.19 48.61
C PRO A 472 -5.30 32.31 49.43
N GLU A 473 -5.09 32.31 50.75
CA GLU A 473 -5.98 31.72 51.75
C GLU A 473 -7.40 32.27 51.63
N VAL A 474 -8.38 31.37 51.58
CA VAL A 474 -9.79 31.70 51.80
C VAL A 474 -10.04 31.65 53.31
N ALA A 475 -10.26 32.81 53.92
CA ALA A 475 -10.72 32.92 55.30
C ALA A 475 -12.20 32.50 55.41
N PRO A 476 -12.62 31.83 56.49
CA PRO A 476 -14.01 31.46 56.70
C PRO A 476 -14.77 32.59 57.40
N GLN A 477 -16.00 32.86 56.98
CA GLN A 477 -16.99 33.63 57.75
C GLN A 477 -18.40 33.17 57.34
N PRO A 478 -19.42 33.40 58.19
CA PRO A 478 -19.61 32.91 59.56
C PRO A 478 -20.61 31.75 59.62
#